data_AF-A0A7W0FIL7-F1
#
_entry.id   AF-A0A7W0FIL7-F1
#
_cell.length_a   1.000
_cell.length_b   1.000
_cell.length_c   1.000
_cell.angle_alpha   90.00
_cell.angle_beta   90.00
_cell.angle_gamma   90.00
#
_symmetry.space_group_name_H-M   'P 1'
#
loop_
_entity.id
_entity.type
_entity.pdbx_description
1 polymer ?
#
loop_
_entity_poly.entity_id
_entity_poly.type
_entity_poly.pdbx_seq_one_letter_code
_entity_poly.pdbx_strand_id
1 'polypeptide(L)'
;MDVLWVSQIKSLMVTFNVLLVIWPALFLYHLVDQAGGIRAIALALEGVIPDRGWLLVVQAWMLTAVIENLSGFGLPIAIASPMLMAL
;
A
#
# COMPACT_ATOMS: atom_id res chain seq x y z
N MET A 1 15.38 14.29 -32.55
CA MET A 1 14.06 13.69 -32.18
C MET A 1 14.24 12.40 -31.37
N ASP A 2 15.46 12.15 -30.89
CA ASP A 2 15.90 10.86 -30.34
C ASP A 2 15.57 10.71 -28.85
N VAL A 3 15.49 11.84 -28.14
CA VAL A 3 15.12 11.89 -26.72
C VAL A 3 13.66 11.53 -26.44
N LEU A 4 12.75 11.70 -27.41
CA LEU A 4 11.34 11.36 -27.21
C LEU A 4 11.13 9.84 -27.15
N TRP A 5 11.70 9.09 -28.09
CA TRP A 5 11.57 7.63 -28.14
C TRP A 5 12.23 6.95 -26.93
N VAL A 6 13.40 7.43 -26.50
CA VAL A 6 14.08 6.91 -25.30
C VAL A 6 13.25 7.17 -24.04
N SER A 7 12.62 8.33 -23.93
CA SER A 7 11.74 8.66 -22.79
C SER A 7 10.49 7.77 -22.76
N GLN A 8 9.86 7.51 -23.91
CA GLN A 8 8.70 6.62 -24.01
C GLN A 8 9.04 5.18 -23.59
N ILE A 9 10.13 4.62 -24.11
CA ILE A 9 10.57 3.25 -23.78
C ILE A 9 10.92 3.14 -22.29
N LYS A 10 11.67 4.11 -21.74
CA LYS A 10 12.02 4.13 -20.32
C LYS A 10 10.76 4.16 -19.43
N SER A 11 9.78 4.98 -19.80
CA SER A 11 8.53 5.08 -19.07
C SER A 11 7.72 3.79 -19.14
N LEU A 12 7.69 3.14 -20.31
CA LEU A 12 7.03 1.84 -20.49
C LEU A 12 7.64 0.75 -19.61
N MET A 13 8.98 0.69 -19.54
CA MET A 13 9.69 -0.28 -18.70
C MET A 13 9.42 -0.06 -17.21
N VAL A 14 9.38 1.20 -16.74
CA VAL A 14 9.05 1.53 -15.35
C VAL A 14 7.62 1.11 -15.02
N THR A 15 6.65 1.45 -15.88
CA THR A 15 5.25 1.05 -15.67
C THR A 15 5.08 -0.47 -15.65
N PHE A 16 5.79 -1.19 -16.53
CA PHE A 16 5.75 -2.65 -16.55
C PHE A 16 6.30 -3.27 -15.26
N ASN A 17 7.39 -2.72 -14.73
CA ASN A 17 7.95 -3.15 -13.45
C ASN A 17 6.97 -2.92 -12.28
N VAL A 18 6.30 -1.76 -12.25
CA VAL A 18 5.26 -1.47 -11.25
C VAL A 18 4.08 -2.44 -11.38
N LEU A 19 3.64 -2.73 -12.61
CA LEU A 19 2.53 -3.67 -12.85
C LEU A 19 2.85 -5.08 -12.34
N LEU A 20 4.09 -5.55 -12.54
CA LEU A 20 4.57 -6.84 -12.05
C LEU A 20 4.60 -6.93 -10.52
N VAL A 21 4.74 -5.81 -9.81
CA VAL A 21 4.71 -5.76 -8.33
C VAL A 21 3.29 -5.64 -7.81
N ILE A 22 2.47 -4.78 -8.41
CA ILE A 22 1.08 -4.55 -7.98
C ILE A 22 0.23 -5.81 -8.15
N TRP A 23 0.44 -6.58 -9.22
CA TRP A 23 -0.35 -7.79 -9.49
C TRP A 23 -0.29 -8.84 -8.34
N PRO A 24 0.88 -9.34 -7.92
CA PRO A 24 0.98 -10.25 -6.79
C PRO A 24 0.61 -9.58 -5.46
N ALA A 25 0.87 -8.28 -5.29
CA ALA A 25 0.45 -7.55 -4.09
C ALA A 25 -1.08 -7.51 -3.94
N LEU A 26 -1.82 -7.24 -5.02
CA LEU A 26 -3.29 -7.28 -5.04
C LEU A 26 -3.82 -8.69 -4.83
N PHE A 27 -3.18 -9.70 -5.42
CA PHE A 27 -3.53 -11.09 -5.18
C PHE A 27 -3.37 -11.47 -3.70
N LEU A 28 -2.24 -11.12 -3.09
CA LEU A 28 -2.00 -11.36 -1.66
C LEU A 28 -2.95 -10.54 -0.78
N TYR A 29 -3.23 -9.29 -1.14
CA TYR A 29 -4.18 -8.44 -0.44
C TYR A 29 -5.57 -9.11 -0.41
N HIS A 30 -6.10 -9.53 -1.56
CA HIS A 30 -7.39 -10.22 -1.62
C HIS A 30 -7.36 -11.56 -0.89
N LEU A 31 -6.25 -12.29 -0.92
CA LEU A 31 -6.10 -13.55 -0.17
C LEU A 31 -6.16 -13.31 1.35
N VAL A 32 -5.44 -12.29 1.85
CA VAL A 32 -5.42 -11.92 3.26
C VAL A 32 -6.76 -11.33 3.71
N ASP A 33 -7.41 -10.55 2.84
CA ASP A 33 -8.74 -9.98 3.08
C ASP A 33 -9.80 -11.08 3.22
N GLN A 34 -9.81 -12.05 2.29
CA GLN A 34 -10.70 -13.21 2.36
C GLN A 34 -10.45 -14.08 3.60
N ALA A 35 -9.20 -14.17 4.06
CA ALA A 35 -8.84 -14.86 5.30
C ALA A 35 -9.24 -14.08 6.57
N GLY A 36 -9.77 -12.84 6.43
CA GLY A 36 -10.09 -11.95 7.54
C GLY A 36 -8.85 -11.35 8.22
N GLY A 37 -7.67 -11.47 7.62
CA GLY A 37 -6.41 -11.00 8.17
C GLY A 37 -6.37 -9.48 8.34
N ILE A 38 -7.00 -8.73 7.43
CA ILE A 38 -7.08 -7.27 7.53
C ILE A 38 -7.84 -6.86 8.81
N ARG A 39 -8.97 -7.52 9.10
CA ARG A 39 -9.74 -7.26 10.33
C ARG A 39 -8.95 -7.67 11.57
N ALA A 40 -8.26 -8.80 11.53
CA ALA A 40 -7.42 -9.24 12.66
C ALA A 40 -6.29 -8.25 12.96
N ILE A 41 -5.65 -7.67 11.92
CA ILE A 41 -4.62 -6.64 12.07
C ILE A 41 -5.23 -5.35 12.64
N ALA A 42 -6.40 -4.91 12.15
CA ALA A 42 -7.08 -3.73 12.67
C ALA A 42 -7.41 -3.87 14.16
N LEU A 43 -7.99 -5.00 14.56
CA LEU A 43 -8.31 -5.30 15.97
C LEU A 43 -7.07 -5.39 16.86
N ALA A 44 -5.98 -5.96 16.35
CA ALA A 44 -4.71 -6.00 17.07
C ALA A 44 -4.13 -4.59 17.29
N LEU A 45 -4.22 -3.72 16.29
CA LEU A 45 -3.78 -2.32 16.40
C LEU A 45 -4.65 -1.51 17.36
N GLU A 46 -5.97 -1.67 17.32
CA GLU A 46 -6.90 -1.07 18.29
C GLU A 46 -6.59 -1.51 19.73
N GLY A 47 -6.19 -2.77 19.93
CA GLY A 47 -5.78 -3.28 21.24
C GLY A 47 -4.49 -2.64 21.79
N VAL A 48 -3.59 -2.19 20.91
CA VAL A 48 -2.34 -1.52 21.30
C VAL A 48 -2.53 -0.01 21.48
N ILE A 49 -3.36 0.60 20.64
CA ILE A 49 -3.62 2.05 20.64
C ILE A 49 -5.11 2.28 20.92
N PRO A 50 -5.50 2.46 22.20
CA PRO A 50 -6.90 2.66 22.58
C PRO A 50 -7.48 4.00 22.10
N ASP A 51 -6.64 5.02 21.88
CA ASP A 51 -7.06 6.31 21.36
C ASP A 51 -7.21 6.30 19.83
N ARG A 52 -8.46 6.34 19.35
CA ARG A 52 -8.80 6.36 17.91
C ARG A 52 -8.07 7.46 17.14
N GLY A 53 -7.84 8.63 17.73
CA GLY A 53 -7.11 9.72 17.08
C GLY A 53 -5.65 9.36 16.80
N TRP A 54 -4.96 8.78 17.78
CA TRP A 54 -3.58 8.34 17.63
C TRP A 54 -3.46 7.12 16.71
N LEU A 55 -4.44 6.21 16.75
CA LEU A 55 -4.49 5.05 15.87
C LEU A 55 -4.56 5.48 14.39
N LEU A 56 -5.42 6.45 14.08
CA LEU A 56 -5.54 7.02 12.73
C LEU A 56 -4.23 7.69 12.29
N VAL A 57 -3.58 8.45 13.18
CA VAL A 57 -2.29 9.10 12.88
C VAL A 57 -1.19 8.08 12.62
N VAL A 58 -1.10 7.02 13.42
CA VAL A 58 -0.09 5.96 13.25
C VAL A 58 -0.33 5.17 11.96
N GLN A 59 -1.59 4.83 11.64
CA GLN A 59 -1.92 4.17 10.37
C GLN A 59 -1.65 5.08 9.16
N ALA A 60 -2.17 6.30 9.18
CA ALA A 60 -2.07 7.20 8.04
C ALA A 60 -0.65 7.74 7.83
N TRP A 61 0.12 7.94 8.91
CA TRP A 61 1.43 8.59 8.82
C TRP A 61 2.60 7.61 8.93
N MET A 62 2.66 6.80 9.99
CA MET A 62 3.78 5.86 10.19
C MET A 62 3.70 4.67 9.24
N LEU A 63 2.55 4.00 9.17
CA LEU A 63 2.39 2.79 8.37
C LEU A 63 2.58 3.08 6.88
N THR A 64 1.98 4.17 6.42
CA THR A 64 2.14 4.69 5.05
C THR A 64 3.60 4.96 4.71
N ALA A 65 4.36 5.66 5.58
CA ALA A 65 5.78 5.95 5.35
C ALA A 65 6.66 4.69 5.31
N VAL A 66 6.36 3.68 6.14
CA VAL A 66 7.08 2.39 6.13
C VAL A 66 6.81 1.62 4.83
N ILE A 67 5.55 1.56 4.39
CA ILE A 67 5.17 0.93 3.13
C ILE A 67 5.80 1.68 1.94
N GLU A 68 5.90 3.01 2.03
CA GLU A 68 6.50 3.83 0.98
C GLU A 68 8.00 3.55 0.85
N ASN A 69 8.68 3.37 1.98
CA ASN A 69 10.10 3.04 2.01
C ASN A 69 10.39 1.67 1.39
N LEU A 70 9.52 0.68 1.63
CA LEU A 70 9.63 -0.67 1.06
C LEU A 70 9.27 -0.72 -0.43
N SER A 71 8.26 0.05 -0.84
CA SER A 71 7.76 0.02 -2.21
C SER A 71 8.49 0.98 -3.15
N GLY A 72 8.94 2.15 -2.70
CA GLY A 72 9.54 3.19 -3.53
C GLY A 72 8.58 3.86 -4.53
N PHE A 73 7.27 3.55 -4.47
CA PHE A 73 6.20 4.11 -5.29
C PHE A 73 4.85 3.96 -4.58
N GLY A 74 3.82 4.71 -5.00
CA GLY A 74 2.54 5.04 -4.33
C GLY A 74 1.60 3.91 -3.83
N LEU A 75 2.12 2.72 -3.55
CA LEU A 75 1.51 1.61 -2.82
C LEU A 75 0.93 1.97 -1.43
N PRO A 76 1.47 2.92 -0.65
CA PRO A 76 0.93 3.26 0.65
C PRO A 76 -0.52 3.71 0.62
N ILE A 77 -0.91 4.47 -0.42
CA ILE A 77 -2.28 4.97 -0.59
C ILE A 77 -3.25 3.80 -0.79
N ALA A 78 -2.84 2.77 -1.55
CA ALA A 78 -3.67 1.61 -1.84
C ALA A 78 -3.95 0.72 -0.60
N ILE A 79 -3.08 0.77 0.42
CA ILE A 79 -3.19 -0.04 1.64
C ILE A 79 -3.79 0.78 2.79
N ALA A 80 -3.38 2.04 2.94
CA ALA A 80 -3.91 2.92 3.98
C ALA A 80 -5.41 3.21 3.79
N SER A 81 -5.90 3.35 2.55
CA SER A 81 -7.32 3.63 2.31
C SER A 81 -8.26 2.52 2.82
N PRO A 82 -8.07 1.21 2.51
CA PRO A 82 -8.95 0.18 3.05
C PRO A 82 -8.81 -0.01 4.56
N MET A 83 -7.61 0.16 5.14
CA MET A 83 -7.44 0.04 6.60
C MET A 83 -8.18 1.15 7.36
N LEU A 84 -8.14 2.38 6.86
CA LEU A 84 -8.90 3.51 7.42
C LEU A 84 -10.42 3.35 7.23
N MET A 85 -10.85 2.64 6.18
CA MET A 85 -12.27 2.36 5.90
C MET A 85 -12.81 1.19 6.74
N ALA A 86 -11.94 0.31 7.23
CA ALA A 86 -12.27 -0.86 8.02
C ALA A 86 -12.40 -0.58 9.53
N LEU A 87 -11.84 0.55 10.01
CA LEU A 87 -11.92 1.07 11.37
C LEU A 87 -13.20 1.91 11.57
#